data_AF-A0A239KDJ8-F1
#
_entry.id   AF-A0A239KDJ8-F1
#
_cell.length_a   1.000
_cell.length_b   1.000
_cell.length_c   1.000
_cell.angle_alpha   90.00
_cell.angle_beta   90.00
_cell.angle_gamma   90.00
#
_symmetry.space_group_name_H-M   'P 1'
#
loop_
_entity.id
_entity.type
_entity.pdbx_description
1 polymer ?
#
loop_
_entity_poly.entity_id
_entity_poly.type
_entity_poly.pdbx_seq_one_letter_code
_entity_poly.pdbx_strand_id
1 'polypeptide(L)'
;MKNLILLATLTLFFSCSPSKKEELQNLKDEVIDIHDEVMPKMGELRRTRKDLLLQADSLMETDTDRAAMLTTVANEIADANESMMQWMRAFEPEFEGTDEEIKKYMEDQKVSIQQVKEDMNSALAKGREVLED
;
A
#
# COMPACT_ATOMS: atom_id res chain seq x y z
N MET A 1 -21.81 -43.88 -49.42
CA MET A 1 -21.59 -43.87 -47.95
C MET A 1 -20.18 -43.37 -47.74
N LYS A 2 -19.83 -42.35 -46.96
CA LYS A 2 -20.53 -41.59 -45.93
C LYS A 2 -19.64 -40.34 -45.71
N ASN A 3 -20.28 -39.21 -45.49
CA ASN A 3 -19.75 -37.85 -45.51
C ASN A 3 -18.44 -37.65 -44.72
N LEU A 4 -17.50 -36.91 -45.33
CA LEU A 4 -16.37 -36.30 -44.64
C LEU A 4 -16.89 -35.05 -43.91
N ILE A 5 -17.20 -35.18 -42.63
CA ILE A 5 -17.68 -34.07 -41.80
C ILE A 5 -16.47 -33.33 -41.23
N LEU A 6 -16.27 -32.12 -41.73
CA LEU A 6 -15.36 -31.10 -41.24
C LEU A 6 -15.84 -30.63 -39.85
N LEU A 7 -15.11 -31.00 -38.79
CA LEU A 7 -15.42 -30.55 -37.44
C LEU A 7 -14.78 -29.17 -37.22
N ALA A 8 -15.52 -28.11 -37.54
CA ALA A 8 -15.17 -26.76 -37.16
C ALA A 8 -15.46 -26.58 -35.66
N THR A 9 -14.40 -26.65 -34.84
CA THR A 9 -14.45 -26.22 -33.44
C THR A 9 -14.64 -24.70 -33.38
N LEU A 10 -15.89 -24.29 -33.18
CA LEU A 10 -16.29 -22.94 -32.86
C LEU A 10 -15.98 -22.68 -31.38
N THR A 11 -14.79 -22.15 -31.09
CA THR A 11 -14.50 -21.56 -29.77
C THR A 11 -15.26 -20.24 -29.66
N LEU A 12 -16.44 -20.30 -29.04
CA LEU A 12 -17.13 -19.12 -28.55
C LEU A 12 -16.32 -18.51 -27.42
N PHE A 13 -15.58 -17.44 -27.71
CA PHE A 13 -15.05 -16.53 -26.70
C PHE A 13 -16.25 -15.85 -26.03
N PHE A 14 -16.70 -16.39 -24.89
CA PHE A 14 -17.58 -15.67 -23.97
C PHE A 14 -16.77 -14.51 -23.39
N SER A 15 -16.87 -13.34 -24.01
CA SER A 15 -16.51 -12.07 -23.36
C SER A 15 -17.56 -11.80 -22.30
N CYS A 16 -17.30 -12.22 -21.06
CA CYS A 16 -18.13 -11.85 -19.93
C CYS A 16 -17.68 -10.45 -19.47
N SER A 17 -18.49 -9.42 -19.75
CA SER A 17 -18.29 -8.10 -19.15
C SER A 17 -18.74 -8.15 -17.69
N PRO A 18 -17.94 -7.61 -16.74
CA PRO A 18 -18.30 -7.60 -15.33
C PRO A 18 -19.64 -6.90 -15.10
N SER A 19 -20.40 -7.39 -14.13
CA SER A 19 -21.59 -6.65 -13.66
C SER A 19 -21.19 -5.42 -12.84
N LYS A 20 -22.05 -4.40 -12.73
CA LYS A 20 -21.77 -3.23 -11.86
C LYS A 20 -21.37 -3.60 -10.43
N LYS A 21 -22.01 -4.63 -9.86
CA LYS A 21 -21.71 -5.13 -8.53
C LYS A 21 -20.31 -5.76 -8.45
N GLU A 22 -19.90 -6.45 -9.51
CA GLU A 22 -18.56 -7.04 -9.62
C GLU A 22 -17.49 -5.95 -9.79
N GLU A 23 -17.76 -4.90 -10.57
CA GLU A 23 -16.86 -3.74 -10.67
C GLU A 23 -16.65 -3.05 -9.31
N LEU A 24 -17.72 -2.86 -8.53
CA LEU A 24 -17.62 -2.31 -7.18
C LEU A 24 -16.83 -3.22 -6.24
N GLN A 25 -17.04 -4.54 -6.32
CA GLN A 25 -16.30 -5.50 -5.50
C GLN A 25 -14.81 -5.48 -5.85
N ASN A 26 -14.47 -5.50 -7.15
CA ASN A 26 -13.08 -5.43 -7.60
C ASN A 26 -12.39 -4.15 -7.09
N LEU A 27 -13.09 -3.01 -7.11
CA LEU A 27 -12.54 -1.76 -6.58
C LEU A 27 -12.28 -1.84 -5.07
N LYS A 28 -13.17 -2.47 -4.29
CA LYS A 28 -12.93 -2.72 -2.86
C LYS A 28 -11.72 -3.62 -2.64
N ASP A 29 -11.63 -4.70 -3.41
CA ASP A 29 -10.52 -5.66 -3.31
C ASP A 29 -9.19 -4.98 -3.65
N GLU A 30 -9.14 -4.13 -4.68
CA GLU A 30 -7.95 -3.35 -5.03
C GLU A 30 -7.47 -2.43 -3.90
N VAL A 31 -8.38 -1.82 -3.14
CA VAL A 31 -8.02 -0.99 -1.97
C VAL A 31 -7.37 -1.85 -0.89
N ILE A 32 -7.95 -3.02 -0.59
CA ILE A 32 -7.44 -3.95 0.41
C ILE A 32 -6.12 -4.58 -0.01
N ASP A 33 -5.96 -4.91 -1.28
CA ASP A 33 -4.71 -5.49 -1.81
C ASP A 33 -3.54 -4.53 -1.61
N ILE A 34 -3.73 -3.22 -1.82
CA ILE A 34 -2.69 -2.21 -1.55
C ILE A 34 -2.38 -2.14 -0.05
N HIS A 35 -3.41 -2.15 0.81
CA HIS A 35 -3.24 -2.21 2.26
C HIS A 35 -2.40 -3.43 2.67
N ASP A 36 -2.77 -4.62 2.19
CA ASP A 36 -2.12 -5.89 2.54
C ASP A 36 -0.68 -5.97 1.99
N GLU A 37 -0.40 -5.35 0.85
CA GLU A 37 0.96 -5.24 0.30
C GLU A 37 1.91 -4.52 1.26
N VAL A 38 1.45 -3.44 1.91
CA VAL A 38 2.30 -2.59 2.75
C VAL A 38 2.17 -2.84 4.25
N MET A 39 1.10 -3.48 4.73
CA MET A 39 0.94 -3.80 6.15
C MET A 39 2.18 -4.51 6.73
N PRO A 40 2.76 -5.56 6.09
CA PRO A 40 3.94 -6.24 6.64
C PRO A 40 5.15 -5.31 6.84
N LYS A 41 5.25 -4.23 6.06
CA LYS A 41 6.35 -3.24 6.14
C LYS A 41 6.26 -2.36 7.40
N MET A 42 5.11 -2.29 8.06
CA MET A 42 4.97 -1.60 9.35
C MET A 42 5.93 -2.14 10.42
N GLY A 43 6.16 -3.46 10.44
CA GLY A 43 7.14 -4.07 11.33
C GLY A 43 8.59 -3.73 10.95
N GLU A 44 8.83 -3.45 9.67
CA GLU A 44 10.13 -3.02 9.19
C GLU A 44 10.41 -1.55 9.54
N LEU A 45 9.48 -0.64 9.25
CA LEU A 45 9.56 0.77 9.64
C LEU A 45 9.90 0.92 11.13
N ARG A 46 9.22 0.18 12.01
CA ARG A 46 9.50 0.23 13.45
C ARG A 46 10.92 -0.24 13.81
N ARG A 47 11.46 -1.24 13.12
CA ARG A 47 12.83 -1.73 13.34
C ARG A 47 13.85 -0.71 12.83
N THR A 48 13.71 -0.26 11.58
CA THR A 48 14.60 0.75 10.98
C THR A 48 14.61 2.03 11.82
N ARG A 49 13.46 2.53 12.27
CA ARG A 49 13.38 3.68 13.18
C ARG A 49 14.17 3.45 14.47
N LYS A 50 14.03 2.27 15.08
CA LYS A 50 14.75 1.94 16.31
C LYS A 50 16.26 1.96 16.07
N ASP A 51 16.72 1.37 14.97
CA ASP A 51 18.14 1.30 14.65
C ASP A 51 18.73 2.70 14.39
N LEU A 52 18.00 3.56 13.68
CA LEU A 52 18.37 4.97 13.48
C LEU A 52 18.53 5.72 14.79
N LEU A 53 17.59 5.58 15.72
CA LEU A 53 17.64 6.25 17.02
C LEU A 53 18.81 5.73 17.88
N LEU A 54 19.07 4.42 17.86
CA LEU A 54 20.22 3.84 18.57
C LEU A 54 21.55 4.36 18.01
N GLN A 55 21.66 4.50 16.70
CA GLN A 55 22.86 5.07 16.07
C GLN A 55 22.99 6.57 16.37
N ALA A 56 21.88 7.32 16.32
CA ALA A 56 21.85 8.73 16.68
C ALA A 56 22.32 8.96 18.13
N ASP A 57 21.78 8.19 19.08
CA ASP A 57 22.15 8.25 20.50
C ASP A 57 23.66 7.99 20.70
N SER A 58 24.24 7.07 19.93
CA SER A 58 25.67 6.75 20.00
C SER A 58 26.59 7.86 19.48
N LEU A 59 26.06 8.75 18.64
CA LEU A 59 26.81 9.82 17.96
C LEU A 59 26.60 11.20 18.59
N MET A 60 25.72 11.34 19.59
CA MET A 60 25.35 12.63 20.19
C MET A 60 26.55 13.46 20.67
N GLU A 61 27.63 12.82 21.11
CA GLU A 61 28.83 13.50 21.64
C GLU A 61 29.98 13.60 20.62
N THR A 62 29.91 12.88 19.50
CA THR A 62 31.02 12.76 18.54
C THR A 62 30.70 13.32 17.16
N ASP A 63 29.44 13.27 16.74
CA ASP A 63 28.95 13.75 15.45
C ASP A 63 27.48 14.19 15.58
N THR A 64 27.30 15.40 16.09
CA THR A 64 25.97 15.97 16.35
C THR A 64 25.14 16.16 15.10
N ASP A 65 25.80 16.46 13.96
CA ASP A 65 25.12 16.68 12.69
C ASP A 65 24.58 15.36 12.14
N ARG A 66 25.37 14.28 12.20
CA ARG A 66 24.88 12.95 11.85
C ARG A 66 23.78 12.48 12.80
N ALA A 67 23.93 12.69 14.10
CA ALA A 67 22.90 12.33 15.08
C ALA A 67 21.57 13.05 14.82
N ALA A 68 21.61 14.34 14.49
CA ALA A 68 20.43 15.11 14.12
C ALA A 68 19.79 14.58 12.83
N MET A 69 20.59 14.30 11.80
CA MET A 69 20.10 13.74 10.53
C MET A 69 19.39 12.39 10.75
N LEU A 70 20.00 11.46 11.49
CA LEU A 70 19.41 10.16 11.81
C LEU A 70 18.09 10.30 12.57
N THR A 71 18.04 11.24 13.52
CA THR A 71 16.82 11.56 14.28
C THR A 71 15.72 12.10 13.37
N THR A 72 16.04 12.95 12.41
CA THR A 72 15.09 13.46 11.41
C THR A 72 14.50 12.32 10.59
N VAL A 73 15.34 11.41 10.06
CA VAL A 73 14.84 10.25 9.28
C VAL A 73 14.02 9.31 10.14
N ALA A 74 14.39 9.12 11.41
CA ALA A 74 13.60 8.32 12.34
C ALA A 74 12.18 8.90 12.58
N ASN A 75 12.03 10.22 12.57
CA ASN A 75 10.74 10.89 12.68
C ASN A 75 9.91 10.75 11.40
N GLU A 76 10.52 10.88 10.22
CA GLU A 76 9.83 10.64 8.94
C GLU A 76 9.28 9.21 8.84
N ILE A 77 10.05 8.22 9.34
CA ILE A 77 9.57 6.83 9.44
C ILE A 77 8.40 6.71 10.43
N ALA A 78 8.42 7.46 11.53
CA ALA A 78 7.33 7.48 12.48
C ALA A 78 6.04 8.03 11.84
N ASP A 79 6.16 9.11 11.08
CA ASP A 79 5.04 9.75 10.38
C ASP A 79 4.46 8.82 9.31
N ALA A 80 5.31 8.13 8.54
CA ALA A 80 4.86 7.15 7.55
C ALA A 80 4.18 5.92 8.18
N ASN A 81 4.63 5.46 9.34
CA ASN A 81 3.93 4.42 10.08
C ASN A 81 2.58 4.95 10.63
N GLU A 82 2.52 6.19 11.09
CA GLU A 82 1.27 6.77 11.60
C GLU A 82 0.25 7.05 10.49
N SER A 83 0.68 7.40 9.26
CA SER A 83 -0.25 7.61 8.14
C SER A 83 -1.05 6.33 7.82
N MET A 84 -0.41 5.17 7.83
CA MET A 84 -1.08 3.87 7.70
C MET A 84 -2.04 3.60 8.87
N MET A 85 -1.66 3.94 10.11
CA MET A 85 -2.55 3.81 11.26
C MET A 85 -3.78 4.72 11.16
N GLN A 86 -3.60 5.96 10.71
CA GLN A 86 -4.69 6.90 10.49
C GLN A 86 -5.63 6.41 9.39
N TRP A 87 -5.08 5.92 8.28
CA TRP A 87 -5.87 5.33 7.20
C TRP A 87 -6.72 4.16 7.70
N MET A 88 -6.12 3.20 8.42
CA MET A 88 -6.86 2.05 8.97
C MET A 88 -7.98 2.45 9.95
N ARG A 89 -7.82 3.55 10.69
CA ARG A 89 -8.87 4.05 11.60
C ARG A 89 -10.00 4.76 10.87
N ALA A 90 -9.71 5.36 9.71
CA ALA A 90 -10.67 6.14 8.92
C ALA A 90 -11.37 5.30 7.83
N PHE A 91 -10.79 4.17 7.45
CA PHE A 91 -11.31 3.30 6.40
C PHE A 91 -12.53 2.49 6.88
N GLU A 92 -13.61 2.56 6.10
CA GLU A 92 -14.88 1.89 6.32
C GLU A 92 -15.11 0.86 5.20
N PRO A 93 -14.75 -0.43 5.40
CA PRO A 93 -14.87 -1.45 4.34
C PRO A 93 -16.31 -1.70 3.89
N GLU A 94 -17.24 -1.54 4.83
CA GLU A 94 -18.68 -1.71 4.63
C GLU A 94 -19.42 -0.38 4.52
N PHE A 95 -18.77 0.64 3.93
CA PHE A 95 -19.42 1.93 3.65
C PHE A 95 -20.76 1.73 2.92
N GLU A 96 -21.83 2.27 3.49
CA GLU A 96 -23.20 2.16 2.99
C GLU A 96 -23.58 3.40 2.17
N GLY A 97 -24.17 3.18 1.00
CA GLY A 97 -24.63 4.26 0.11
C GLY A 97 -25.22 3.72 -1.19
N THR A 98 -25.52 4.62 -2.12
CA THR A 98 -25.78 4.26 -3.52
C THR A 98 -24.53 3.66 -4.17
N ASP A 99 -24.70 2.91 -5.26
CA ASP A 99 -23.57 2.34 -6.02
C ASP A 99 -22.55 3.43 -6.41
N GLU A 100 -23.03 4.61 -6.80
CA GLU A 100 -22.19 5.77 -7.15
C GLU A 100 -21.44 6.35 -5.94
N GLU A 101 -22.07 6.44 -4.77
CA GLU A 101 -21.42 6.91 -3.53
C GLU A 101 -20.35 5.93 -3.05
N ILE A 102 -20.66 4.62 -3.05
CA ILE A 102 -19.71 3.56 -2.71
C ILE A 102 -18.52 3.59 -3.65
N LYS A 103 -18.77 3.71 -4.96
CA LYS A 103 -17.70 3.81 -5.97
C LYS A 103 -16.80 5.01 -5.68
N LYS A 104 -17.37 6.19 -5.48
CA LYS A 104 -16.60 7.41 -5.22
C LYS A 104 -15.77 7.30 -3.95
N TYR A 105 -16.36 6.77 -2.87
CA TYR A 105 -15.65 6.54 -1.62
C TYR A 105 -14.45 5.60 -1.83
N MET A 106 -14.65 4.47 -2.51
CA MET A 106 -13.57 3.51 -2.72
C MET A 106 -12.49 4.01 -3.68
N GLU A 107 -12.83 4.82 -4.69
CA GLU A 107 -11.85 5.52 -5.52
C GLU A 107 -10.99 6.48 -4.69
N ASP A 108 -11.59 7.23 -3.76
CA ASP A 108 -10.85 8.13 -2.87
C ASP A 108 -9.96 7.35 -1.89
N GLN A 109 -10.46 6.25 -1.33
CA GLN A 109 -9.67 5.39 -0.47
C GLN A 109 -8.51 4.73 -1.22
N LYS A 110 -8.70 4.36 -2.49
CA LYS A 110 -7.64 3.82 -3.35
C LYS A 110 -6.51 4.83 -3.55
N VAL A 111 -6.84 6.10 -3.82
CA VAL A 111 -5.83 7.16 -3.92
C VAL A 111 -5.12 7.36 -2.58
N SER A 112 -5.87 7.37 -1.47
CA SER A 112 -5.30 7.57 -0.15
C SER A 112 -4.34 6.44 0.26
N ILE A 113 -4.72 5.17 0.08
CA ILE A 113 -3.86 4.03 0.43
C ILE A 113 -2.65 3.91 -0.51
N GLN A 114 -2.78 4.35 -1.77
CA GLN A 114 -1.65 4.45 -2.69
C GLN A 114 -0.61 5.47 -2.20
N GLN A 115 -1.04 6.64 -1.70
CA GLN A 115 -0.13 7.62 -1.09
C GLN A 115 0.55 7.05 0.16
N VAL A 116 -0.21 6.41 1.05
CA VAL A 116 0.35 5.74 2.24
C VAL A 116 1.42 4.71 1.84
N LYS A 117 1.15 3.91 0.81
CA LYS A 117 2.13 2.94 0.26
C LYS A 117 3.41 3.63 -0.21
N GLU A 118 3.31 4.74 -0.92
CA GLU A 118 4.46 5.51 -1.42
C GLU A 118 5.28 6.11 -0.27
N ASP A 119 4.61 6.70 0.72
CA ASP A 119 5.24 7.29 1.90
C ASP A 119 6.00 6.21 2.70
N MET A 120 5.38 5.07 2.96
CA MET A 120 6.00 3.96 3.68
C MET A 120 7.22 3.41 2.96
N ASN A 121 7.13 3.18 1.65
CA ASN A 121 8.26 2.65 0.89
C ASN A 121 9.41 3.66 0.78
N SER A 122 9.09 4.95 0.63
CA SER A 122 10.10 6.02 0.53
C SER A 122 10.83 6.23 1.86
N ALA A 123 10.09 6.29 2.98
CA ALA A 123 10.67 6.43 4.31
C ALA A 123 11.56 5.23 4.65
N LEU A 124 11.14 4.02 4.27
CA LEU A 124 11.94 2.82 4.47
C LEU A 124 13.21 2.80 3.62
N ALA A 125 13.12 3.20 2.35
CA ALA A 125 14.29 3.30 1.47
C ALA A 125 15.32 4.28 2.02
N LYS A 126 14.88 5.49 2.38
CA LYS A 126 15.72 6.52 3.00
C LYS A 126 16.33 6.05 4.32
N GLY A 127 15.54 5.40 5.17
CA GLY A 127 15.99 4.84 6.44
C GLY A 127 17.10 3.82 6.29
N ARG A 128 17.01 2.93 5.29
CA ARG A 128 18.06 1.95 5.00
C ARG A 128 19.31 2.61 4.43
N GLU A 129 19.15 3.56 3.50
CA GLU A 129 20.27 4.29 2.89
C GLU A 129 21.13 4.98 3.95
N VAL A 130 20.51 5.70 4.89
CA VAL A 130 21.26 6.41 5.95
C VAL A 130 21.75 5.51 7.09
N LEU A 131 21.39 4.23 7.13
CA LEU A 131 21.98 3.26 8.07
C LEU A 131 23.24 2.60 7.49
N GLU A 132 23.35 2.55 6.16
CA GLU A 132 24.47 1.93 5.45
C GLU A 132 25.65 2.88 5.18
N ASP A 133 25.39 4.19 5.22
CA ASP A 133 26.38 5.29 5.08
C ASP A 133 27.20 5.51 6.37
#